data_AF-A0A7C4GK60-F1
#
_entry.id   AF-A0A7C4GK60-F1
#
_cell.length_a   1.000
_cell.length_b   1.000
_cell.length_c   1.000
_cell.angle_alpha   90.00
_cell.angle_beta   90.00
_cell.angle_gamma   90.00
#
_symmetry.space_group_name_H-M   'P 1'
#
loop_
_entity.id
_entity.type
_entity.pdbx_description
1 polymer ?
#
loop_
_entity_poly.entity_id
_entity_poly.type
_entity_poly.pdbx_seq_one_letter_code
_entity_poly.pdbx_strand_id
1 'polypeptide(L)' 'MKRFLIVKCSKCSELRATTGTKTFRCYKCGSLNNISDENIITHVKSAEEAREILIKLKQQKIKNDS' A
#
# COMPACT_ATOMS: atom_id res chain seq x y z
N MET A 1 10.13 -6.58 16.05
CA MET A 1 10.38 -5.99 14.72
C MET A 1 9.08 -5.37 14.20
N LYS A 2 9.05 -4.08 13.87
CA LYS A 2 7.86 -3.43 13.29
C LYS A 2 7.72 -3.89 11.84
N ARG A 3 6.65 -4.62 11.52
CA ARG A 3 6.34 -5.05 10.14
C ARG A 3 5.60 -3.91 9.45
N PHE A 4 6.15 -3.43 8.34
CA PHE A 4 5.48 -2.51 7.46
C PHE A 4 4.75 -3.32 6.38
N LEU A 5 3.60 -2.80 5.94
CA LEU A 5 2.75 -3.43 4.94
C LEU A 5 2.55 -2.45 3.80
N ILE A 6 2.73 -2.93 2.58
CA ILE A 6 2.27 -2.21 1.40
C ILE A 6 0.87 -2.70 1.09
N VAL A 7 -0.11 -1.82 1.22
CA VAL A 7 -1.52 -2.11 0.98
C VAL A 7 -2.04 -1.33 -0.21
N LYS A 8 -3.01 -1.92 -0.91
CA LYS A 8 -3.75 -1.31 -2.00
C LYS A 8 -5.15 -0.95 -1.54
N CYS A 9 -5.61 0.26 -1.86
CA CYS A 9 -6.99 0.64 -1.62
C CYS A 9 -7.92 -0.12 -2.57
N SER A 10 -8.94 -0.80 -2.03
CA SER A 10 -9.89 -1.59 -2.81
C SER A 10 -10.78 -0.72 -3.71
N LYS A 11 -10.96 0.57 -3.38
CA LYS A 11 -11.81 1.50 -4.15
C LYS A 11 -11.09 2.22 -5.29
N CYS A 12 -9.92 2.81 -5.01
CA CYS A 12 -9.20 3.64 -6.00
C CYS A 12 -7.86 3.04 -6.44
N SER A 13 -7.52 1.83 -5.99
CA SER A 13 -6.26 1.15 -6.30
C SER A 13 -5.00 1.97 -5.94
N GLU A 14 -5.12 2.93 -5.02
CA GLU A 14 -3.97 3.70 -4.53
C GLU A 14 -3.15 2.87 -3.55
N LEU A 15 -1.83 2.92 -3.70
CA LEU A 15 -0.88 2.17 -2.88
C LEU A 15 -0.43 3.00 -1.68
N ARG A 16 -0.36 2.37 -0.51
CA ARG A 16 0.03 3.02 0.74
C ARG A 16 0.88 2.08 1.59
N ALA A 17 1.89 2.64 2.26
CA ALA A 17 2.60 1.96 3.33
C ALA A 17 1.87 2.19 4.66
N THR A 18 1.62 1.11 5.40
CA THR A 18 0.98 1.15 6.71
C THR A 18 1.70 0.22 7.69
N THR A 19 1.65 0.55 8.97
CA THR A 19 2.08 -0.31 10.08
C THR A 19 0.89 -0.85 10.87
N GLY A 20 -0.34 -0.42 10.51
CA GLY A 20 -1.57 -0.81 11.17
C GLY A 20 -2.02 -2.22 10.81
N THR A 21 -2.80 -2.83 11.71
CA THR A 21 -3.15 -4.26 11.65
C THR A 21 -4.63 -4.56 11.38
N LYS A 22 -5.50 -3.54 11.30
CA LYS A 22 -6.95 -3.76 11.08
C LYS A 22 -7.55 -2.92 9.96
N THR A 23 -7.33 -1.61 9.97
CA THR A 23 -7.94 -0.70 8.99
C THR A 23 -7.01 0.44 8.61
N PHE A 24 -7.15 0.96 7.40
CA PHE A 24 -6.53 2.20 6.98
C PHE A 24 -7.51 3.07 6.19
N ARG A 25 -7.40 4.39 6.36
CA ARG A 25 -8.12 5.35 5.53
C ARG A 25 -7.28 5.67 4.29
N CYS A 26 -7.87 5.59 3.10
CA CYS A 26 -7.19 6.01 1.88
C CYS A 26 -7.09 7.53 1.85
N TYR A 27 -5.88 8.06 1.66
CA TYR A 27 -5.66 9.51 1.59
C TYR A 27 -6.18 10.14 0.28
N LYS A 28 -6.32 9.33 -0.77
CA LYS A 28 -6.75 9.79 -2.10
C LYS A 28 -8.26 9.84 -2.27
N CYS A 29 -8.98 8.79 -1.86
CA CYS A 29 -10.43 8.69 -2.03
C CYS A 29 -11.22 8.75 -0.71
N GLY A 30 -10.53 8.89 0.43
CA GLY A 30 -11.16 9.00 1.75
C GLY A 30 -11.77 7.71 2.31
N SER A 31 -11.80 6.62 1.55
CA SER A 31 -12.47 5.38 1.95
C SER A 31 -11.74 4.63 3.07
N LEU A 32 -12.50 4.07 4.01
CA LEU A 32 -11.98 3.18 5.04
C LEU A 32 -11.81 1.78 4.45
N ASN A 33 -10.61 1.21 4.50
CA ASN A 33 -10.31 -0.11 3.97
C ASN A 33 -9.86 -1.02 5.12
N ASN A 34 -10.29 -2.28 5.09
CA ASN A 34 -9.79 -3.31 5.98
C ASN A 34 -8.44 -3.83 5.45
N ILE A 35 -7.50 -4.03 6.36
CA ILE A 35 -6.20 -4.65 6.04
C ILE A 35 -6.43 -6.16 6.11
N SER A 36 -6.75 -6.72 4.95
CA SER A 36 -6.93 -8.16 4.70
C SER A 36 -5.88 -8.63 3.70
N ASP A 37 -5.53 -9.93 3.70
CA ASP A 37 -4.51 -10.50 2.79
C ASP A 37 -4.75 -10.16 1.30
N GLU A 38 -6.01 -10.06 0.88
CA GLU A 38 -6.42 -9.61 -0.47
C GLU A 38 -5.93 -8.20 -0.85
N ASN A 39 -5.76 -7.31 0.12
CA ASN A 39 -5.34 -5.93 -0.08
C ASN A 39 -3.86 -5.71 0.25
N ILE A 40 -3.17 -6.71 0.78
CA ILE A 40 -1.73 -6.67 1.10
C ILE A 40 -0.96 -7.07 -0.14
N ILE A 41 -0.17 -6.13 -0.67
CA ILE A 41 0.71 -6.40 -1.81
C ILE A 41 1.99 -7.10 -1.32
N THR A 42 2.58 -6.60 -0.24
CA THR A 42 3.80 -7.20 0.32
C THR A 42 4.07 -6.74 1.75
N HIS A 43 4.86 -7.53 2.47
CA HIS A 43 5.38 -7.25 3.80
C HIS A 43 6.82 -6.78 3.70
N VAL A 44 7.17 -5.72 4.43
CA VAL A 44 8.51 -5.13 4.41
C VAL A 44 9.02 -4.90 5.83
N LYS A 45 10.34 -4.96 6.00
CA LYS A 45 10.99 -4.96 7.32
C LYS A 45 11.33 -3.56 7.81
N SER A 46 11.41 -2.59 6.90
CA SER A 46 11.80 -1.20 7.19
C SER A 46 10.91 -0.18 6.47
N ALA A 47 10.87 1.04 6.98
CA ALA A 47 10.17 2.16 6.33
C ALA A 47 10.84 2.58 5.01
N GLU A 48 12.15 2.40 4.91
CA GLU A 48 12.94 2.70 3.71
C GLU A 48 12.56 1.75 2.58
N GLU A 49 12.60 0.42 2.81
CA GLU A 49 12.13 -0.56 1.85
C GLU A 49 10.67 -0.33 1.44
N ALA A 50 9.83 0.06 2.40
CA ALA A 50 8.42 0.38 2.13
C ALA A 50 8.29 1.51 1.09
N ARG A 51 9.09 2.57 1.23
CA ARG A 51 9.09 3.70 0.29
C ARG A 51 9.61 3.29 -1.07
N GLU A 52 10.73 2.57 -1.14
CA GLU A 52 11.33 2.13 -2.40
C GLU A 52 10.38 1.24 -3.20
N ILE A 53 9.77 0.26 -2.55
CA ILE A 53 8.79 -0.63 -3.19
C ILE A 53 7.57 0.16 -3.66
N LEU A 54 7.07 1.09 -2.84
CA LEU A 54 5.91 1.90 -3.19
C LEU A 54 6.18 2.82 -4.39
N ILE A 55 7.39 3.39 -4.51
CA ILE A 55 7.83 4.15 -5.68
C ILE A 55 7.90 3.24 -6.91
N LYS A 56 8.55 2.07 -6.81
CA LYS A 56 8.66 1.10 -7.91
C LYS A 56 7.29 0.66 -8.42
N LEU A 57 6.36 0.34 -7.52
CA LEU A 57 5.00 -0.06 -7.88
C LEU A 57 4.22 1.09 -8.54
N LYS A 58 4.38 2.33 -8.07
CA LYS A 58 3.76 3.50 -8.70
C LYS A 58 4.31 3.75 -10.10
N GLN A 59 5.61 3.62 -10.30
CA GLN A 59 6.25 3.76 -11.62
C GLN A 59 5.78 2.67 -12.60
N GLN A 60 5.65 1.42 -12.15
CA GLN A 60 5.11 0.34 -12.97
C GLN A 60 3.64 0.59 -13.34
N LYS A 61 2.85 1.12 -12.41
CA LYS A 61 1.45 1.46 -12.67
C LYS A 61 1.30 2.55 -13.73
N ILE A 62 2.23 3.52 -13.78
CA ILE A 62 2.26 4.57 -14.82
C ILE A 62 2.64 3.97 -16.18
N LYS A 63 3.60 3.04 -16.22
CA LYS A 63 4.04 2.40 -17.48
C LYS A 63 2.99 1.50 -18.13
N ASN A 64 2.07 0.92 -17.36
CA ASN A 64 1.02 0.05 -17.91
C ASN A 64 -0.24 0.82 -18.37
N ASP A 65 -0.28 2.15 -18.18
CA ASP A 65 -1.39 3.02 -18.58
C ASP A 65 -0.98 3.96 -19.76
N SER A 66 0.14 3.66 -20.44
CA SER A 66 0.70 4.41 -21.58
C SER A 66 0.75 3.57 -22.85
#